data_AF-A0A1B1UFD4-F1
#
_entry.id   AF-A0A1B1UFD4-F1
#
_cell.length_a   1.000
_cell.length_b   1.000
_cell.length_c   1.000
_cell.angle_alpha   90.00
_cell.angle_beta   90.00
_cell.angle_gamma   90.00
#
_symmetry.space_group_name_H-M   'P 1'
#
loop_
_entity.id
_entity.type
_entity.pdbx_description
1 polymer ?
#
loop_
_entity_poly.entity_id
_entity_poly.type
_entity_poly.pdbx_seq_one_letter_code
_entity_poly.pdbx_strand_id
1 'polypeptide(L)' 'MARTQISTDTSIWLLQAKGFLDEARRLKPGPERNELRQTARVLREIAKLEAASEPALDRNWRQRT' A
#
# COMPACT_ATOMS: atom_id res chain seq x y z
N MET A 1 -26.02 -26.43 6.50
CA MET A 1 -26.70 -25.32 7.20
C MET A 1 -25.69 -24.37 7.87
N ALA A 2 -24.77 -24.84 8.72
CA ALA A 2 -23.83 -23.96 9.44
C ALA A 2 -22.80 -23.18 8.58
N ARG A 3 -22.30 -23.78 7.49
CA ARG A 3 -21.32 -23.10 6.60
C ARG A 3 -21.90 -21.92 5.82
N THR A 4 -23.17 -22.00 5.45
CA THR A 4 -23.87 -20.95 4.68
C THR A 4 -24.10 -19.71 5.55
N GLN A 5 -24.44 -19.90 6.82
CA GLN A 5 -24.61 -18.82 7.80
C GLN A 5 -23.30 -18.04 8.00
N ILE A 6 -22.18 -18.76 8.18
CA ILE A 6 -20.85 -18.16 8.32
C ILE A 6 -20.45 -17.38 7.06
N SER A 7 -20.83 -17.86 5.87
CA SER A 7 -20.57 -17.16 4.59
C SER A 7 -21.38 -15.86 4.47
N THR A 8 -22.62 -15.85 4.94
CA THR A 8 -23.48 -14.65 4.93
C THR A 8 -22.98 -13.63 5.94
N ASP A 9 -22.63 -14.08 7.16
CA ASP A 9 -22.12 -13.21 8.20
C ASP A 9 -20.78 -12.60 7.79
N THR A 10 -19.82 -13.41 7.32
CA THR A 10 -18.54 -12.89 6.78
C THR A 10 -18.74 -11.94 5.61
N SER A 11 -19.74 -12.16 4.75
CA SER A 11 -20.09 -11.22 3.68
C SER A 11 -20.60 -9.87 4.23
N ILE A 12 -21.35 -9.87 5.33
CA ILE A 12 -21.84 -8.65 6.00
C ILE A 12 -20.67 -7.86 6.62
N TRP A 13 -19.77 -8.54 7.33
CA TRP A 13 -18.60 -7.90 7.93
C TRP A 13 -17.66 -7.29 6.87
N LEU A 14 -17.47 -7.98 5.75
CA LEU A 14 -16.68 -7.48 4.62
C LEU A 14 -17.32 -6.25 3.96
N LEU A 15 -18.66 -6.23 3.86
CA LEU A 15 -19.40 -5.09 3.31
C LEU A 15 -19.28 -3.86 4.21
N GLN A 16 -19.34 -4.05 5.53
CA GLN A 16 -19.12 -3.00 6.52
C GLN A 16 -17.67 -2.47 6.47
N ALA A 17 -16.68 -3.36 6.40
CA ALA A 17 -15.26 -2.99 6.28
C ALA A 17 -14.99 -2.15 5.02
N LYS A 18 -15.64 -2.48 3.89
CA LYS A 18 -15.57 -1.67 2.67
C LYS A 18 -16.12 -0.26 2.88
N GLY A 19 -17.25 -0.13 3.57
CA GLY A 19 -17.83 1.16 3.92
C GLY A 19 -16.88 2.04 4.75
N PHE A 20 -16.23 1.46 5.77
CA PHE A 20 -15.22 2.19 6.56
C PHE A 20 -14.01 2.62 5.73
N LEU A 21 -13.53 1.77 4.82
CA LEU A 21 -12.43 2.11 3.93
C LEU A 21 -12.79 3.20 2.92
N ASP A 22 -14.01 3.17 2.39
CA ASP A 22 -14.50 4.20 1.47
C ASP A 22 -14.72 5.54 2.19
N GLU A 23 -15.22 5.52 3.44
CA GLU A 23 -15.34 6.73 4.28
C GLU A 23 -13.96 7.29 4.68
N ALA A 24 -13.02 6.42 5.04
CA ALA A 24 -11.63 6.81 5.33
C ALA A 24 -10.90 7.38 4.10
N ARG A 25 -11.26 6.92 2.89
CA ARG A 25 -10.78 7.50 1.63
C ARG A 25 -11.40 8.86 1.31
N ARG A 26 -12.63 9.10 1.74
CA ARG A 26 -13.36 10.37 1.58
C ARG A 26 -12.90 11.41 2.59
N LEU A 27 -12.49 10.99 3.79
CA LEU A 27 -11.80 11.84 4.74
C LEU A 27 -10.49 12.32 4.07
N LYS A 28 -10.39 13.64 3.90
CA LYS A 28 -9.22 14.30 3.30
C LYS A 28 -7.93 13.74 3.91
N PRO A 29 -6.83 13.62 3.13
CA PRO A 29 -5.54 13.27 3.70
C PRO A 29 -5.23 14.24 4.85
N GLY A 30 -5.21 13.70 6.06
CA GLY A 30 -4.84 14.46 7.26
C GLY A 30 -3.35 14.85 7.22
N PRO A 31 -2.93 15.76 8.10
CA PRO A 31 -1.54 16.20 8.21
C PRO A 31 -0.56 15.03 8.30
N GLU A 32 -0.92 13.98 9.06
CA GLU A 32 -0.15 12.74 9.20
C GLU A 32 0.10 12.02 7.85
N ARG A 33 -0.87 12.02 6.94
CA ARG A 33 -0.73 11.40 5.61
C ARG A 33 0.12 12.25 4.67
N ASN A 34 0.11 13.58 4.83
CA ASN A 34 1.01 14.46 4.10
C ASN A 34 2.46 14.28 4.55
N GLU A 35 2.68 14.13 5.85
CA GLU A 35 4.00 13.82 6.42
C GLU A 35 4.51 12.47 5.90
N LEU A 36 3.68 11.42 5.93
CA LEU A 36 4.03 10.12 5.36
C LEU A 36 4.34 10.19 3.85
N ARG A 37 3.57 10.97 3.09
CA ARG A 37 3.82 11.17 1.65
C ARG A 37 5.13 11.93 1.41
N GLN A 38 5.44 12.91 2.24
CA GLN A 38 6.69 13.66 2.16
C GLN A 38 7.89 12.78 2.51
N THR A 39 7.79 11.98 3.57
CA THR A 39 8.82 11.00 3.95
C THR A 39 9.04 9.97 2.85
N ALA A 40 7.97 9.39 2.28
CA ALA A 40 8.08 8.45 1.17
C ALA A 40 8.72 9.07 -0.08
N ARG A 41 8.46 10.37 -0.34
CA ARG A 41 9.08 11.10 -1.45
C ARG A 41 10.58 11.28 -1.23
N VAL A 42 11.00 11.63 -0.01
CA VAL A 42 12.42 11.79 0.35
C VAL A 42 13.16 10.46 0.23
N LEU A 43 12.61 9.37 0.78
CA LEU A 43 13.21 8.04 0.68
C LEU A 43 13.40 7.59 -0.78
N ARG A 44 12.45 7.92 -1.67
CA ARG A 44 12.55 7.61 -3.09
C ARG A 44 13.67 8.38 -3.79
N GLU A 45 13.89 9.65 -3.43
CA GLU A 45 15.01 10.42 -4.00
C GLU A 45 16.36 9.90 -3.49
N ILE A 46 16.46 9.53 -2.20
CA ILE A 46 17.66 8.87 -1.66
C ILE A 46 17.96 7.59 -2.45
N ALA A 47 16.98 6.70 -2.61
CA ALA A 47 17.16 5.46 -3.35
C ALA A 47 17.57 5.69 -4.82
N LYS A 48 17.09 6.76 -5.47
CA LYS A 48 17.53 7.11 -6.84
C LYS A 48 18.98 7.57 -6.87
N LEU A 49 19.40 8.38 -5.89
CA LEU A 49 20.77 8.86 -5.79
C LEU A 49 21.73 7.69 -5.49
N GLU A 50 21.32 6.78 -4.60
CA GLU A 50 22.05 5.53 -4.33
C GLU A 50 22.16 4.66 -5.59
N ALA A 51 21.05 4.44 -6.30
CA ALA A 51 21.05 3.67 -7.55
C ALA A 51 21.84 4.34 -8.70
N ALA A 52 21.98 5.67 -8.69
CA ALA A 52 22.83 6.40 -9.63
C ALA A 52 24.31 6.41 -9.20
N SER A 53 24.58 6.24 -7.90
CA SER A 53 25.91 6.15 -7.32
C SER A 53 26.50 4.74 -7.41
N GLU A 54 25.68 3.69 -7.46
CA GLU A 54 26.14 2.33 -7.72
C GLU A 54 26.45 2.12 -9.21
N PRO A 55 27.67 1.69 -9.58
CA PRO A 55 27.96 1.28 -10.95
C PRO A 55 27.29 -0.06 -11.24
N ALA A 56 26.06 -0.02 -11.77
CA ALA A 56 25.42 -1.04 -12.62
C ALA A 56 25.58 -2.54 -12.26
N LEU A 57 25.80 -2.91 -11.00
CA LEU A 57 25.97 -4.31 -10.61
C LEU A 57 24.63 -5.04 -10.38
N ASP A 58 23.53 -4.29 -10.23
CA ASP A 58 22.23 -4.86 -9.85
C ASP A 58 21.26 -5.06 -11.03
N ARG A 59 21.65 -4.77 -12.28
CA ARG A 59 20.77 -4.99 -13.44
C ARG A 59 20.74 -6.43 -13.97
N ASN A 60 21.61 -7.31 -13.46
CA ASN A 60 21.80 -8.66 -14.01
C ASN A 60 20.91 -9.74 -13.36
N TRP A 61 20.38 -9.53 -12.14
CA TRP A 61 19.59 -10.58 -11.45
C TRP A 61 18.12 -10.62 -11.86
N ARG A 62 17.58 -9.57 -12.51
CA ARG A 62 16.17 -9.53 -13.00
C ARG A 62 15.99 -9.97 -14.46
N GLN A 63 17.04 -10.49 -15.12
CA GLN A 63 16.95 -10.99 -16.50
C GLN A 63 17.11 -12.50 -16.64
N ARG A 64 17.01 -13.28 -15.55
CA ARG A 64 16.98 -14.74 -15.65
C ARG A 64 15.79 -15.30 -14.88
N THR A 65 14.98 -16.04 -15.63
CA THR A 65 13.67 -16.67 -15.30
C THR A 65 12.48 -15.72 -15.23
#